data_AF-A0A1Z8MCZ6-F1
#
_entry.id   AF-A0A1Z8MCZ6-F1
#
_cell.length_a   1.000
_cell.length_b   1.000
_cell.length_c   1.000
_cell.angle_alpha   90.00
_cell.angle_beta   90.00
_cell.angle_gamma   90.00
#
_symmetry.space_group_name_H-M   'P 1'
#
loop_
_entity.id
_entity.type
_entity.pdbx_description
1 polymer ?
#
loop_
_entity_poly.entity_id
_entity_poly.type
_entity_poly.pdbx_seq_one_letter_code
_entity_poly.pdbx_strand_id
1 'polypeptide(L)'
;MEIGVTRFALIGGFLGAGKTTLIGELASRSVAQGKRIGIITNDQAADLVDTQNLRAQGFAVGEVAGACFCCSFDEMVAAAKELGADAAPDLLLAEPVGSCTDLVATIILPLQQLLGEQFQLAPFGVMLKPGHGRRILAGGDSQAALSGFSPQAEYIFRKQLEEADYLMIGRADTMDQQQIDELKQRLSEVAPDVPVIAVSPRSGQGVDEVMQMMLSDLPAGQRLLDIDYDTYADGEAELGWVNLATSVQSMAPIDLNEVAETLVRHIGRQIVQQSAGAIAHVKASVSGDGTHAVANLVDNFGDVEVGLEAGHAVKGVIEIVINARVALDPQTLQQFCENALQGVAADQGWPIESINARSLRPGRPTPTHRVTQA
;
A
#
# COMPACT_ATOMS: atom_id res chain seq x y z
N MET A 1 -35.59 -4.16 8.32
CA MET A 1 -34.30 -3.48 8.55
C MET A 1 -33.92 -2.90 7.21
N GLU A 2 -33.97 -1.58 7.05
CA GLU A 2 -33.30 -0.94 5.92
C GLU A 2 -31.81 -1.25 6.07
N ILE A 3 -31.26 -2.03 5.15
CA ILE A 3 -29.82 -2.21 5.04
C ILE A 3 -29.33 -0.87 4.49
N GLY A 4 -28.74 -0.03 5.34
CA GLY A 4 -28.13 1.22 4.89
C GLY A 4 -27.08 0.91 3.82
N VAL A 5 -27.06 1.69 2.75
CA VAL A 5 -26.09 1.53 1.67
C VAL A 5 -24.69 1.84 2.23
N THR A 6 -23.78 0.89 2.17
CA THR A 6 -22.40 1.08 2.62
C THR A 6 -21.66 1.95 1.63
N ARG A 7 -20.98 3.00 2.08
CA ARG A 7 -20.11 3.78 1.20
C ARG A 7 -18.80 3.02 0.97
N PHE A 8 -18.42 2.79 -0.28
CA PHE A 8 -17.20 2.06 -0.65
C PHE A 8 -16.18 3.04 -1.23
N ALA A 9 -15.01 3.17 -0.61
CA ALA A 9 -13.94 4.03 -1.08
C ALA A 9 -12.69 3.22 -1.39
N LEU A 10 -12.27 3.27 -2.65
CA LEU A 10 -11.02 2.69 -3.11
C LEU A 10 -9.92 3.77 -3.05
N ILE A 11 -8.81 3.48 -2.37
CA ILE A 11 -7.67 4.39 -2.27
C ILE A 11 -6.49 3.75 -2.99
N GLY A 12 -6.26 4.18 -4.23
CA GLY A 12 -5.18 3.70 -5.09
C GLY A 12 -3.87 4.48 -4.90
N GLY A 13 -2.84 4.07 -5.63
CA GLY A 13 -1.54 4.72 -5.60
C GLY A 13 -0.36 3.76 -5.61
N PHE A 14 0.74 4.24 -6.17
CA PHE A 14 1.93 3.43 -6.36
C PHE A 14 2.54 2.94 -5.04
N LEU A 15 3.37 1.91 -5.12
CA LEU A 15 4.03 1.31 -3.95
C LEU A 15 4.80 2.37 -3.13
N GLY A 16 4.65 2.31 -1.81
CA GLY A 16 5.30 3.25 -0.89
C GLY A 16 4.67 4.65 -0.83
N ALA A 17 3.52 4.90 -1.48
CA ALA A 17 2.85 6.21 -1.44
C ALA A 17 2.31 6.61 -0.06
N GLY A 18 2.07 5.65 0.86
CA GLY A 18 1.50 5.91 2.19
C GLY A 18 0.00 5.63 2.31
N LYS A 19 -0.56 4.81 1.41
CA LYS A 19 -1.99 4.45 1.36
C LYS A 19 -2.51 3.89 2.67
N THR A 20 -1.90 2.83 3.19
CA THR A 20 -2.31 2.20 4.46
C THR A 20 -2.32 3.18 5.63
N THR A 21 -1.32 4.07 5.71
CA THR A 21 -1.25 5.10 6.75
C THR A 21 -2.40 6.10 6.63
N LEU A 22 -2.72 6.54 5.40
CA LEU A 22 -3.88 7.40 5.16
C LEU A 22 -5.19 6.69 5.50
N ILE A 23 -5.34 5.42 5.15
CA ILE A 23 -6.52 4.61 5.46
C ILE A 23 -6.72 4.49 6.98
N GLY A 24 -5.67 4.20 7.75
CA GLY A 24 -5.75 4.14 9.22
C GLY A 24 -6.19 5.45 9.85
N GLU A 25 -5.68 6.58 9.34
CA GLU A 25 -6.07 7.91 9.81
C GLU A 25 -7.52 8.26 9.42
N LEU A 26 -7.95 7.98 8.19
CA LEU A 26 -9.33 8.16 7.74
C LEU A 26 -10.30 7.30 8.55
N ALA A 27 -9.92 6.05 8.85
CA ALA A 27 -10.70 5.14 9.69
C ALA A 27 -10.82 5.69 11.11
N SER A 28 -9.70 6.12 11.72
CA SER A 28 -9.67 6.72 13.07
C SER A 28 -10.61 7.92 13.19
N ARG A 29 -10.55 8.85 12.23
CA ARG A 29 -11.44 10.03 12.21
C ARG A 29 -12.90 9.66 12.01
N SER A 30 -13.17 8.66 11.16
CA SER A 30 -14.54 8.20 10.91
C SER A 30 -15.14 7.52 12.15
N VAL A 31 -14.35 6.70 12.86
CA VAL A 31 -14.75 6.10 14.15
C VAL A 31 -14.99 7.18 15.21
N ALA A 32 -14.15 8.22 15.27
CA ALA A 32 -14.37 9.35 16.16
C ALA A 32 -15.67 10.12 15.86
N GLN A 33 -16.17 10.04 14.63
CA GLN A 33 -17.48 10.58 14.21
C GLN A 33 -18.63 9.58 14.42
N GLY A 34 -18.38 8.44 15.07
CA GLY A 34 -19.39 7.41 15.35
C GLY A 34 -19.73 6.50 14.18
N LYS A 35 -18.93 6.51 13.10
CA LYS A 35 -19.13 5.61 11.95
C LYS A 35 -18.50 4.25 12.19
N ARG A 36 -19.16 3.21 11.71
CA ARG A 36 -18.63 1.84 11.63
C ARG A 36 -17.83 1.67 10.35
N ILE A 37 -16.59 1.22 10.49
CA ILE A 37 -15.64 1.13 9.37
C ILE A 37 -15.21 -0.32 9.20
N GLY A 38 -15.20 -0.78 7.95
CA GLY A 38 -14.46 -1.97 7.55
C GLY A 38 -13.31 -1.59 6.62
N ILE A 39 -12.21 -2.33 6.69
CA ILE A 39 -11.05 -2.11 5.82
C ILE A 39 -10.75 -3.40 5.06
N ILE A 40 -10.46 -3.31 3.76
CA ILE A 40 -9.97 -4.43 2.97
C ILE A 40 -8.60 -4.07 2.43
N THR A 41 -7.62 -4.90 2.73
CA THR A 41 -6.25 -4.79 2.22
C THR A 41 -5.99 -5.85 1.17
N ASN A 42 -5.06 -5.56 0.25
CA ASN A 42 -4.72 -6.46 -0.85
C ASN A 42 -3.24 -6.49 -1.15
N ASP A 43 -2.76 -7.67 -1.50
CA ASP A 43 -1.39 -7.91 -1.95
C ASP A 43 -1.32 -9.23 -2.73
N GLN A 44 -0.22 -9.44 -3.47
CA GLN A 44 0.06 -10.65 -4.24
C GLN A 44 0.56 -11.81 -3.36
N ALA A 45 0.81 -11.59 -2.07
CA ALA A 45 1.22 -12.62 -1.12
C ALA A 45 0.50 -12.47 0.25
N ALA A 46 0.41 -13.57 0.99
CA ALA A 46 -0.18 -13.60 2.35
C ALA A 46 0.79 -13.05 3.40
N ASP A 47 0.31 -12.84 4.62
CA ASP A 47 1.08 -12.30 5.76
C ASP A 47 1.48 -10.83 5.55
N LEU A 48 0.46 -9.98 5.43
CA LEU A 48 0.65 -8.56 5.20
C LEU A 48 0.89 -7.76 6.46
N VAL A 49 2.03 -7.07 6.48
CA VAL A 49 2.36 -6.07 7.49
C VAL A 49 1.26 -5.02 7.59
N ASP A 50 0.65 -4.63 6.47
CA ASP A 50 -0.41 -3.62 6.43
C ASP A 50 -1.70 -4.09 7.11
N THR A 51 -2.11 -5.34 6.88
CA THR A 51 -3.24 -5.95 7.59
C THR A 51 -2.98 -6.01 9.10
N GLN A 52 -1.79 -6.48 9.49
CA GLN A 52 -1.43 -6.59 10.92
C GLN A 52 -1.39 -5.22 11.60
N ASN A 53 -0.82 -4.22 10.93
CA ASN A 53 -0.76 -2.85 11.43
C ASN A 53 -2.16 -2.28 11.68
N LEU A 54 -3.08 -2.40 10.72
CA LEU A 54 -4.45 -1.88 10.87
C LEU A 54 -5.25 -2.66 11.93
N ARG A 55 -5.04 -3.98 12.05
CA ARG A 55 -5.65 -4.78 13.14
C ARG A 55 -5.10 -4.40 14.51
N ALA A 56 -3.80 -4.12 14.62
CA ALA A 56 -3.17 -3.66 15.86
C ALA A 56 -3.71 -2.28 16.30
N GLN A 57 -4.18 -1.46 15.36
CA GLN A 57 -4.89 -0.21 15.64
C GLN A 57 -6.36 -0.42 16.06
N GLY A 58 -6.85 -1.67 16.07
CA GLY A 58 -8.20 -2.03 16.52
C GLY A 58 -9.26 -2.05 15.42
N PHE A 59 -8.88 -1.99 14.15
CA PHE A 59 -9.84 -2.01 13.04
C PHE A 59 -10.27 -3.44 12.63
N ALA A 60 -11.49 -3.55 12.09
CA ALA A 60 -11.95 -4.74 11.40
C ALA A 60 -11.36 -4.76 9.98
N VAL A 61 -10.44 -5.69 9.72
CA VAL A 61 -9.69 -5.76 8.47
C VAL A 61 -9.83 -7.13 7.80
N GLY A 62 -10.38 -7.14 6.58
CA GLY A 62 -10.34 -8.27 5.66
C GLY A 62 -9.09 -8.21 4.79
N GLU A 63 -8.54 -9.37 4.44
CA GLU A 63 -7.35 -9.47 3.58
C GLU A 63 -7.69 -10.30 2.35
N VAL A 64 -7.41 -9.76 1.16
CA VAL A 64 -7.39 -10.52 -0.09
C VAL A 64 -5.92 -10.70 -0.47
N ALA A 65 -5.43 -11.93 -0.47
CA ALA A 65 -4.03 -12.23 -0.73
C ALA A 65 -3.87 -13.20 -1.90
N GLY A 66 -2.71 -13.15 -2.56
CA GLY A 66 -2.37 -14.08 -3.65
C GLY A 66 -2.82 -13.63 -5.05
N ALA A 67 -3.57 -12.53 -5.14
CA ALA A 67 -3.99 -11.90 -6.40
C ALA A 67 -4.42 -10.45 -6.17
N CYS A 68 -4.28 -9.58 -7.18
CA CYS A 68 -4.89 -8.23 -7.18
C CYS A 68 -6.42 -8.34 -7.07
N PHE A 69 -7.09 -7.34 -6.45
CA PHE A 69 -8.56 -7.24 -6.42
C PHE A 69 -9.21 -7.43 -7.79
N CYS A 70 -8.58 -6.95 -8.87
CA CYS A 70 -9.14 -7.09 -10.22
C CYS A 70 -9.21 -8.55 -10.67
N CYS A 71 -8.27 -9.39 -10.25
CA CYS A 71 -8.19 -10.81 -10.58
C CYS A 71 -8.99 -11.70 -9.59
N SER A 72 -9.17 -11.21 -8.36
CA SER A 72 -9.93 -11.84 -7.27
C SER A 72 -11.13 -10.98 -6.84
N PHE A 73 -11.93 -10.51 -7.81
CA PHE A 73 -13.05 -9.61 -7.53
C PHE A 73 -14.06 -10.22 -6.55
N ASP A 74 -14.39 -11.50 -6.74
CA ASP A 74 -15.35 -12.21 -5.89
C ASP A 74 -14.85 -12.37 -4.45
N GLU A 75 -13.54 -12.55 -4.24
CA GLU A 75 -12.94 -12.63 -2.90
C GLU A 75 -12.96 -11.27 -2.19
N MET A 76 -12.72 -10.18 -2.92
CA MET A 76 -12.88 -8.81 -2.40
C MET A 76 -14.32 -8.56 -1.96
N VAL A 77 -15.30 -8.95 -2.78
CA VAL A 77 -16.73 -8.84 -2.44
C VAL A 77 -17.09 -9.73 -1.25
N ALA A 78 -16.52 -10.94 -1.16
CA ALA A 78 -16.74 -11.83 -0.02
C ALA A 78 -16.20 -11.21 1.27
N ALA A 79 -14.97 -10.66 1.26
CA ALA A 79 -14.39 -9.95 2.40
C ALA A 79 -15.23 -8.73 2.82
N ALA A 80 -15.75 -7.96 1.85
CA ALA A 80 -16.65 -6.84 2.11
C ALA A 80 -17.94 -7.28 2.82
N LYS A 81 -18.52 -8.40 2.38
CA LYS A 81 -19.73 -8.97 2.99
C LYS A 81 -19.47 -9.56 4.37
N GLU A 82 -18.33 -10.22 4.56
CA GLU A 82 -17.93 -10.77 5.86
C GLU A 82 -17.77 -9.67 6.91
N LEU A 83 -17.11 -8.56 6.55
CA LEU A 83 -17.01 -7.37 7.42
C LEU A 83 -18.36 -6.74 7.77
N GLY A 84 -19.40 -6.99 6.95
CA GLY A 84 -20.76 -6.52 7.19
C GLY A 84 -21.72 -7.58 7.76
N ALA A 85 -21.26 -8.79 8.07
CA ALA A 85 -22.12 -9.92 8.41
C ALA A 85 -22.92 -9.70 9.71
N ASP A 86 -22.25 -9.15 10.74
CA ASP A 86 -22.92 -8.82 12.01
C ASP A 86 -23.68 -7.50 11.92
N ALA A 87 -23.05 -6.49 11.30
CA ALA A 87 -23.67 -5.20 11.04
C ALA A 87 -22.95 -4.48 9.89
N ALA A 88 -23.71 -4.00 8.90
CA ALA A 88 -23.14 -3.32 7.74
C ALA A 88 -22.31 -2.09 8.15
N PRO A 89 -21.08 -1.92 7.62
CA PRO A 89 -20.29 -0.72 7.87
C PRO A 89 -20.91 0.49 7.16
N ASP A 90 -20.71 1.67 7.74
CA ASP A 90 -21.12 2.93 7.13
C ASP A 90 -20.13 3.33 6.01
N LEU A 91 -18.85 2.95 6.19
CA LEU A 91 -17.79 3.16 5.21
C LEU A 91 -16.88 1.92 5.14
N LEU A 92 -16.62 1.46 3.91
CA LEU A 92 -15.66 0.44 3.59
C LEU A 92 -14.47 1.08 2.85
N LEU A 93 -13.27 0.97 3.42
CA LEU A 93 -12.03 1.44 2.82
C LEU A 93 -11.31 0.27 2.17
N ALA A 94 -10.97 0.37 0.89
CA ALA A 94 -10.28 -0.68 0.15
C ALA A 94 -8.91 -0.18 -0.35
N GLU A 95 -7.86 -0.92 -0.02
CA GLU A 95 -6.49 -0.71 -0.50
C GLU A 95 -6.15 -1.77 -1.57
N PRO A 96 -6.12 -1.42 -2.86
CA PRO A 96 -5.63 -2.31 -3.90
C PRO A 96 -4.10 -2.42 -3.82
N VAL A 97 -3.53 -3.47 -4.43
CA VAL A 97 -2.07 -3.59 -4.55
C VAL A 97 -1.51 -2.34 -5.24
N GLY A 98 -0.40 -1.81 -4.71
CA GLY A 98 0.20 -0.58 -5.22
C GLY A 98 0.71 -0.65 -6.66
N SER A 99 0.84 -1.85 -7.24
CA SER A 99 1.21 -2.04 -8.64
C SER A 99 0.00 -2.18 -9.57
N CYS A 100 -1.24 -2.29 -9.07
CA CYS A 100 -2.38 -2.45 -9.98
C CYS A 100 -2.81 -1.09 -10.61
N THR A 101 -3.25 -1.11 -11.86
CA THR A 101 -3.99 -0.03 -12.54
C THR A 101 -5.22 -0.61 -13.26
N ASP A 102 -5.97 0.20 -14.02
CA ASP A 102 -7.24 -0.16 -14.66
C ASP A 102 -8.36 -0.47 -13.64
N LEU A 103 -8.27 0.11 -12.45
CA LEU A 103 -9.18 -0.15 -11.33
C LEU A 103 -10.57 0.42 -11.58
N VAL A 104 -10.67 1.51 -12.37
CA VAL A 104 -11.97 2.03 -12.81
C VAL A 104 -12.74 0.95 -13.59
N ALA A 105 -12.10 0.36 -14.61
CA ALA A 105 -12.73 -0.62 -15.49
C ALA A 105 -12.93 -1.99 -14.84
N THR A 106 -12.09 -2.36 -13.87
CA THR A 106 -12.04 -3.71 -13.30
C THR A 106 -12.66 -3.84 -11.91
N ILE A 107 -12.77 -2.75 -11.15
CA ILE A 107 -13.34 -2.73 -9.80
C ILE A 107 -14.55 -1.80 -9.72
N ILE A 108 -14.35 -0.51 -10.01
CA ILE A 108 -15.35 0.53 -9.71
C ILE A 108 -16.61 0.31 -10.56
N LEU A 109 -16.48 0.24 -11.88
CA LEU A 109 -17.64 0.05 -12.75
C LEU A 109 -18.32 -1.33 -12.52
N PRO A 110 -17.60 -2.45 -12.38
CA PRO A 110 -18.22 -3.73 -12.01
C PRO A 110 -18.95 -3.70 -10.66
N LEU A 111 -18.39 -3.08 -9.62
CA LEU A 111 -19.09 -2.90 -8.33
C LEU A 111 -20.38 -2.10 -8.52
N GLN A 112 -20.35 -1.02 -9.32
CA GLN A 112 -21.52 -0.22 -9.60
C GLN A 112 -22.62 -1.01 -10.33
N GLN A 113 -22.23 -1.79 -11.34
CA GLN A 113 -23.15 -2.57 -12.17
C GLN A 113 -23.74 -3.78 -11.42
N LEU A 114 -22.94 -4.46 -10.60
CA LEU A 114 -23.32 -5.72 -9.96
C LEU A 114 -23.86 -5.54 -8.53
N LEU A 115 -23.43 -4.49 -7.83
CA LEU A 115 -23.66 -4.31 -6.39
C LEU A 115 -24.05 -2.86 -6.02
N GLY A 116 -24.51 -2.06 -6.98
CA GLY A 116 -24.90 -0.66 -6.74
C GLY A 116 -26.06 -0.45 -5.75
N GLU A 117 -26.86 -1.48 -5.47
CA GLU A 117 -27.87 -1.45 -4.40
C GLU A 117 -27.27 -1.62 -2.99
N GLN A 118 -26.08 -2.23 -2.89
CA GLN A 118 -25.38 -2.51 -1.62
C GLN A 118 -24.30 -1.47 -1.33
N PHE A 119 -23.62 -0.99 -2.38
CA PHE A 119 -22.49 -0.08 -2.26
C PHE A 119 -22.72 1.23 -3.02
N GLN A 120 -22.55 2.34 -2.30
CA GLN A 120 -22.41 3.66 -2.90
C GLN A 120 -20.92 3.94 -3.09
N LEU A 121 -20.47 4.03 -4.34
CA LEU A 121 -19.06 4.26 -4.64
C LEU A 121 -18.66 5.70 -4.37
N ALA A 122 -17.56 5.87 -3.64
CA ALA A 122 -16.88 7.15 -3.49
C ALA A 122 -15.98 7.44 -4.71
N PRO A 123 -15.67 8.73 -4.98
CA PRO A 123 -14.69 9.10 -6.01
C PRO A 123 -13.37 8.35 -5.81
N PHE A 124 -12.72 7.99 -6.91
CA PHE A 124 -11.47 7.24 -6.86
C PHE A 124 -10.28 8.14 -6.56
N GLY A 125 -9.69 7.96 -5.38
CA GLY A 125 -8.50 8.70 -4.96
C GLY A 125 -7.23 7.95 -5.27
N VAL A 126 -6.24 8.63 -5.87
CA VAL A 126 -4.91 8.06 -6.12
C VAL A 126 -3.82 8.87 -5.43
N MET A 127 -3.05 8.21 -4.57
CA MET A 127 -1.96 8.81 -3.81
C MET A 127 -0.61 8.56 -4.48
N LEU A 128 0.20 9.60 -4.59
CA LEU A 128 1.58 9.50 -5.07
C LEU A 128 2.59 9.89 -3.98
N LYS A 129 3.75 9.23 -4.02
CA LYS A 129 4.93 9.66 -3.29
C LYS A 129 5.58 10.85 -4.01
N PRO A 130 5.89 11.97 -3.34
CA PRO A 130 6.50 13.14 -3.98
C PRO A 130 7.80 12.83 -4.71
N GLY A 131 8.66 12.01 -4.10
CA GLY A 131 9.94 11.61 -4.70
C GLY A 131 9.77 10.82 -6.00
N HIS A 132 8.70 10.02 -6.16
CA HIS A 132 8.39 9.34 -7.42
C HIS A 132 7.80 10.33 -8.42
N GLY A 133 6.81 11.13 -8.00
CA GLY A 133 6.17 12.13 -8.86
C GLY A 133 7.18 13.12 -9.46
N ARG A 134 8.12 13.64 -8.65
CA ARG A 134 9.15 14.58 -9.15
C ARG A 134 10.11 13.95 -10.16
N ARG A 135 10.45 12.68 -10.00
CA ARG A 135 11.40 11.95 -10.86
C ARG A 135 10.75 11.45 -12.14
N ILE A 136 9.61 10.77 -12.01
CA ILE A 136 8.88 10.16 -13.15
C ILE A 136 8.23 11.25 -14.01
N LEU A 137 7.68 12.32 -13.41
CA LEU A 137 7.00 13.40 -14.13
C LEU A 137 7.95 14.53 -14.56
N ALA A 138 9.26 14.42 -14.35
CA ALA A 138 10.21 15.36 -14.93
C ALA A 138 10.32 15.07 -16.44
N GLY A 139 9.78 15.94 -17.29
CA GLY A 139 9.85 15.76 -18.74
C GLY A 139 11.30 15.69 -19.26
N GLY A 140 11.59 14.73 -20.14
CA GLY A 140 12.84 14.61 -20.90
C GLY A 140 13.40 13.19 -20.97
N ASP A 141 13.83 12.75 -22.16
CA ASP A 141 14.40 11.43 -22.46
C ASP A 141 15.70 11.09 -21.69
N SER A 142 16.27 12.04 -20.95
CA SER A 142 17.59 11.91 -20.32
C SER A 142 17.55 11.52 -18.83
N GLN A 143 16.39 11.22 -18.24
CA GLN A 143 16.27 10.92 -16.79
C GLN A 143 15.63 9.58 -16.43
N ALA A 144 15.38 8.68 -17.39
CA ALA A 144 14.96 7.29 -17.11
C ALA A 144 15.92 6.56 -16.16
N ALA A 145 17.19 6.99 -16.06
CA ALA A 145 18.17 6.44 -15.13
C ALA A 145 18.01 6.89 -13.67
N LEU A 146 17.14 7.86 -13.35
CA LEU A 146 17.05 8.48 -12.01
C LEU A 146 15.80 8.10 -11.21
N SER A 147 14.72 7.63 -11.85
CA SER A 147 13.52 7.14 -11.14
C SER A 147 13.81 5.84 -10.39
N GLY A 148 14.74 5.03 -10.90
CA GLY A 148 15.06 3.70 -10.39
C GLY A 148 14.07 2.61 -10.84
N PHE A 149 13.05 2.97 -11.62
CA PHE A 149 12.03 2.04 -12.13
C PHE A 149 12.12 1.92 -13.65
N SER A 150 11.74 0.77 -14.21
CA SER A 150 11.67 0.63 -15.66
C SER A 150 10.59 1.54 -16.28
N PRO A 151 10.68 1.81 -17.61
CA PRO A 151 9.60 2.47 -18.34
C PRO A 151 8.23 1.81 -18.16
N GLN A 152 8.18 0.49 -17.95
CA GLN A 152 6.95 -0.27 -17.73
C GLN A 152 6.34 -0.01 -16.35
N ALA A 153 7.16 0.07 -15.30
CA ALA A 153 6.69 0.48 -13.98
C ALA A 153 6.26 1.96 -13.96
N GLU A 154 6.97 2.83 -14.69
CA GLU A 154 6.54 4.23 -14.89
C GLU A 154 5.22 4.35 -15.66
N TYR A 155 4.97 3.45 -16.62
CA TYR A 155 3.69 3.36 -17.32
C TYR A 155 2.55 3.10 -16.33
N ILE A 156 2.69 2.12 -15.43
CA ILE A 156 1.70 1.84 -14.38
C ILE A 156 1.47 3.08 -13.52
N PHE A 157 2.54 3.72 -13.05
CA PHE A 157 2.45 4.94 -12.23
C PHE A 157 1.63 6.04 -12.94
N ARG A 158 1.88 6.28 -14.22
CA ARG A 158 1.15 7.29 -15.01
C ARG A 158 -0.32 6.90 -15.19
N LYS A 159 -0.59 5.62 -15.50
CA LYS A 159 -1.98 5.13 -15.67
C LYS A 159 -2.80 5.22 -14.40
N GLN A 160 -2.21 4.96 -13.23
CA GLN A 160 -2.86 5.21 -11.94
C GLN A 160 -3.27 6.68 -11.78
N LEU A 161 -2.43 7.63 -12.17
CA LEU A 161 -2.77 9.06 -12.09
C LEU A 161 -3.88 9.45 -13.09
N GLU A 162 -3.84 8.87 -14.29
CA GLU A 162 -4.79 9.17 -15.37
C GLU A 162 -6.22 8.67 -15.07
N GLU A 163 -6.40 7.62 -14.27
CA GLU A 163 -7.72 7.04 -13.93
C GLU A 163 -8.37 7.67 -12.69
N ALA A 164 -7.65 8.53 -11.96
CA ALA A 164 -8.10 9.08 -10.69
C ALA A 164 -9.20 10.14 -10.85
N ASP A 165 -10.19 10.12 -9.96
CA ASP A 165 -11.17 11.22 -9.83
C ASP A 165 -10.60 12.36 -8.95
N TYR A 166 -9.64 12.07 -8.07
CA TYR A 166 -8.81 13.06 -7.38
C TYR A 166 -7.43 12.50 -7.02
N LEU A 167 -6.44 13.38 -6.94
CA LEU A 167 -5.05 13.04 -6.69
C LEU A 167 -4.60 13.52 -5.31
N MET A 168 -3.70 12.76 -4.69
CA MET A 168 -3.14 13.06 -3.38
C MET A 168 -1.60 13.07 -3.44
N ILE A 169 -1.00 14.22 -3.13
CA ILE A 169 0.45 14.33 -2.89
C ILE A 169 0.70 13.92 -1.45
N GLY A 170 1.25 12.72 -1.24
CA GLY A 170 1.57 12.22 0.09
C GLY A 170 2.76 12.93 0.74
N ARG A 171 2.97 12.73 2.05
CA ARG A 171 4.11 13.27 2.80
C ARG A 171 4.30 14.78 2.61
N ALA A 172 3.19 15.51 2.54
CA ALA A 172 3.22 16.97 2.32
C ALA A 172 3.99 17.73 3.40
N ASP A 173 4.14 17.14 4.60
CA ASP A 173 4.92 17.68 5.72
C ASP A 173 6.43 17.76 5.44
N THR A 174 6.94 17.01 4.46
CA THR A 174 8.36 17.02 4.09
C THR A 174 8.67 17.96 2.92
N MET A 175 7.71 18.79 2.51
CA MET A 175 7.82 19.64 1.33
C MET A 175 7.50 21.09 1.66
N ASP A 176 8.15 22.01 0.96
CA ASP A 176 7.74 23.41 0.96
C ASP A 176 6.60 23.67 -0.04
N GLN A 177 5.96 24.84 0.07
CA GLN A 177 4.84 25.19 -0.79
C GLN A 177 5.22 25.26 -2.28
N GLN A 178 6.43 25.71 -2.60
CA GLN A 178 6.90 25.79 -3.98
C GLN A 178 7.00 24.40 -4.61
N GLN A 179 7.55 23.43 -3.88
CA GLN A 179 7.65 22.04 -4.33
C GLN A 179 6.27 21.40 -4.51
N ILE A 180 5.31 21.71 -3.65
CA ILE A 180 3.92 21.26 -3.77
C ILE A 180 3.29 21.84 -5.04
N ASP A 181 3.45 23.14 -5.27
CA ASP A 181 2.86 23.84 -6.42
C ASP A 181 3.47 23.34 -7.75
N GLU A 182 4.80 23.14 -7.80
CA GLU A 182 5.49 22.53 -8.95
C GLU A 182 4.94 21.13 -9.26
N LEU A 183 4.70 20.31 -8.23
CA LEU A 183 4.18 18.97 -8.43
C LEU A 183 2.70 19.00 -8.85
N LYS A 184 1.88 19.90 -8.29
CA LYS A 184 0.50 20.13 -8.74
C LYS A 184 0.44 20.51 -10.21
N GLN A 185 1.33 21.38 -10.68
CA GLN A 185 1.41 21.76 -12.09
C GLN A 185 1.69 20.53 -12.98
N ARG A 186 2.68 19.71 -12.63
CA ARG A 186 2.99 18.48 -13.40
C ARG A 186 1.83 17.49 -13.38
N LEU A 187 1.13 17.36 -12.26
CA LEU A 187 -0.05 16.49 -12.18
C LEU A 187 -1.18 16.98 -13.06
N SER A 188 -1.38 18.30 -13.19
CA SER A 188 -2.38 18.86 -14.11
C SER A 188 -2.08 18.60 -15.60
N GLU A 189 -0.81 18.38 -15.96
CA GLU A 189 -0.42 17.99 -17.32
C GLU A 189 -0.76 16.52 -17.62
N VAL A 190 -0.68 15.65 -16.59
CA VAL A 190 -0.99 14.21 -16.70
C VAL A 190 -2.49 13.95 -16.61
N ALA A 191 -3.17 14.59 -15.66
CA ALA A 191 -4.59 14.42 -15.40
C ALA A 191 -5.27 15.81 -15.34
N PRO A 192 -5.65 16.37 -16.51
CA PRO A 192 -6.34 17.65 -16.57
C PRO A 192 -7.66 17.62 -15.82
N ASP A 193 -7.99 18.75 -15.17
CA ASP A 193 -9.21 18.98 -14.40
C ASP A 193 -9.43 18.05 -13.18
N VAL A 194 -8.40 17.28 -12.79
CA VAL A 194 -8.44 16.43 -11.61
C VAL A 194 -7.97 17.20 -10.36
N PRO A 195 -8.78 17.29 -9.29
CA PRO A 195 -8.38 17.96 -8.04
C PRO A 195 -7.15 17.32 -7.42
N VAL A 196 -6.23 18.15 -6.90
CA VAL A 196 -4.99 17.68 -6.25
C VAL A 196 -4.91 18.18 -4.81
N ILE A 197 -4.90 17.25 -3.86
CA ILE A 197 -4.82 17.52 -2.41
C ILE A 197 -3.41 17.18 -1.93
N ALA A 198 -2.79 18.07 -1.16
CA ALA A 198 -1.53 17.76 -0.46
C ALA A 198 -1.87 17.20 0.92
N VAL A 199 -1.41 15.98 1.22
CA VAL A 199 -1.82 15.25 2.41
C VAL A 199 -0.62 14.70 3.18
N SER A 200 -0.69 14.80 4.50
CA SER A 200 0.18 14.10 5.43
C SER A 200 -0.65 13.51 6.57
N PRO A 201 -0.88 12.19 6.58
CA PRO A 201 -1.58 11.54 7.68
C PRO A 201 -0.91 11.77 9.04
N ARG A 202 0.42 11.90 9.05
CA ARG A 202 1.21 12.09 10.28
C ARG A 202 0.96 13.45 10.95
N SER A 203 0.87 14.53 10.16
CA SER A 203 0.57 15.86 10.69
C SER A 203 -0.94 16.16 10.71
N GLY A 204 -1.75 15.32 10.06
CA GLY A 204 -3.17 15.55 9.83
C GLY A 204 -3.47 16.54 8.70
N GLN A 205 -2.44 17.13 8.06
CA GLN A 205 -2.61 18.07 6.96
C GLN A 205 -3.35 17.41 5.78
N GLY A 206 -4.39 18.08 5.27
CA GLY A 206 -5.14 17.65 4.08
C GLY A 206 -6.03 16.41 4.28
N VAL A 207 -6.00 15.76 5.45
CA VAL A 207 -6.80 14.55 5.71
C VAL A 207 -8.29 14.86 5.70
N ASP A 208 -8.71 15.98 6.28
CA ASP A 208 -10.12 16.40 6.27
C ASP A 208 -10.61 16.72 4.86
N GLU A 209 -9.75 17.30 4.01
CA GLU A 209 -10.05 17.55 2.59
C GLU A 209 -10.23 16.23 1.82
N VAL A 210 -9.37 15.24 2.06
CA VAL A 210 -9.53 13.89 1.50
C VAL A 210 -10.83 13.25 1.97
N MET A 211 -11.15 13.36 3.26
CA MET A 211 -12.39 12.82 3.82
C MET A 211 -13.62 13.49 3.20
N GLN A 212 -13.58 14.80 2.99
CA GLN A 212 -14.65 15.54 2.32
C GLN A 212 -14.83 15.09 0.86
N MET A 213 -13.73 14.93 0.12
CA MET A 213 -13.78 14.43 -1.26
C MET A 213 -14.36 13.01 -1.33
N MET A 214 -13.87 12.11 -0.46
CA MET A 214 -14.34 10.73 -0.37
C MET A 214 -15.83 10.63 -0.03
N LEU A 215 -16.37 11.57 0.76
CA LEU A 215 -17.79 11.59 1.15
C LEU A 215 -18.68 12.44 0.23
N SER A 216 -18.12 13.07 -0.81
CA SER A 216 -18.86 13.94 -1.73
C SER A 216 -19.75 13.17 -2.71
N ASP A 217 -20.68 13.87 -3.35
CA ASP A 217 -21.54 13.27 -4.39
C ASP A 217 -20.90 13.25 -5.79
N LEU A 218 -19.58 13.45 -5.88
CA LEU A 218 -18.88 13.34 -7.17
C LEU A 218 -19.02 11.90 -7.71
N PRO A 219 -19.29 11.74 -9.02
CA PRO A 219 -19.38 10.41 -9.62
C PRO A 219 -18.02 9.72 -9.58
N ALA A 220 -18.01 8.45 -9.17
CA ALA A 220 -16.84 7.59 -9.21
C ALA A 220 -16.61 7.03 -10.63
N GLY A 221 -15.34 6.82 -11.00
CA GLY A 221 -14.98 6.01 -12.17
C GLY A 221 -15.28 6.67 -13.51
N GLN A 222 -15.12 7.99 -13.61
CA GLN A 222 -15.42 8.72 -14.84
C GLN A 222 -14.38 8.53 -15.95
N ARG A 223 -13.21 7.97 -15.60
CA ARG A 223 -12.02 7.97 -16.44
C ARG A 223 -11.65 6.54 -16.86
N LEU A 224 -12.35 6.02 -17.86
CA LEU A 224 -12.00 4.74 -18.47
C LEU A 224 -10.76 4.90 -19.34
N LEU A 225 -9.73 4.08 -19.08
CA LEU A 225 -8.46 4.15 -19.81
C LEU A 225 -8.35 3.03 -20.84
N ASP A 226 -7.59 3.31 -21.90
CA ASP A 226 -7.04 2.26 -22.75
C ASP A 226 -5.69 1.82 -22.18
N ILE A 227 -5.61 0.56 -21.76
CA ILE A 227 -4.47 -0.02 -21.05
C ILE A 227 -3.84 -1.09 -21.92
N ASP A 228 -2.54 -0.96 -22.13
CA ASP A 228 -1.69 -1.98 -22.71
C ASP A 228 -1.33 -2.99 -21.62
N TYR A 229 -2.02 -4.13 -21.64
CA TYR A 229 -1.83 -5.21 -20.67
C TYR A 229 -0.49 -5.93 -20.83
N ASP A 230 0.20 -5.82 -21.97
CA ASP A 230 1.55 -6.37 -22.12
C ASP A 230 2.54 -5.51 -21.34
N THR A 231 2.52 -4.19 -21.59
CA THR A 231 3.35 -3.23 -20.84
C THR A 231 3.04 -3.25 -19.34
N TYR A 232 1.77 -3.35 -18.96
CA TYR A 232 1.35 -3.47 -17.56
C TYR A 232 1.89 -4.75 -16.91
N ALA A 233 1.73 -5.92 -17.54
CA ALA A 233 2.22 -7.18 -17.01
C ALA A 233 3.75 -7.18 -16.81
N ASP A 234 4.49 -6.63 -17.78
CA ASP A 234 5.94 -6.50 -17.69
C ASP A 234 6.36 -5.58 -16.54
N GLY A 235 5.64 -4.47 -16.33
CA GLY A 235 5.89 -3.53 -15.24
C GLY A 235 5.64 -4.13 -13.85
N GLU A 236 4.60 -4.98 -13.71
CA GLU A 236 4.38 -5.70 -12.45
C GLU A 236 5.45 -6.77 -12.20
N ALA A 237 5.83 -7.50 -13.25
CA ALA A 237 6.81 -8.58 -13.17
C ALA A 237 8.23 -8.09 -12.88
N GLU A 238 8.54 -6.81 -13.12
CA GLU A 238 9.84 -6.20 -12.79
C GLU A 238 10.17 -6.30 -11.30
N LEU A 239 9.17 -6.09 -10.46
CA LEU A 239 9.34 -6.07 -9.01
C LEU A 239 9.46 -7.50 -8.48
N GLY A 240 10.49 -7.72 -7.68
CA GLY A 240 10.62 -8.88 -6.81
C GLY A 240 9.78 -8.70 -5.56
N TRP A 241 8.96 -9.70 -5.25
CA TRP A 241 8.10 -9.74 -4.09
C TRP A 241 8.66 -10.76 -3.12
N VAL A 242 8.86 -10.36 -1.86
CA VAL A 242 9.22 -11.27 -0.78
C VAL A 242 8.29 -11.04 0.40
N ASN A 243 7.68 -12.13 0.88
CA ASN A 243 7.00 -12.18 2.16
C ASN A 243 7.70 -13.24 3.00
N LEU A 244 8.18 -12.83 4.17
CA LEU A 244 8.91 -13.68 5.07
C LEU A 244 8.30 -13.54 6.46
N ALA A 245 7.91 -14.66 7.04
CA ALA A 245 7.40 -14.74 8.41
C ALA A 245 8.23 -15.73 9.23
N THR A 246 8.49 -15.38 10.49
CA THR A 246 9.11 -16.27 11.47
C THR A 246 8.61 -15.95 12.88
N SER A 247 8.82 -16.89 13.79
CA SER A 247 8.58 -16.72 15.22
C SER A 247 9.86 -17.08 15.97
N VAL A 248 10.25 -16.21 16.92
CA VAL A 248 11.44 -16.40 17.75
C VAL A 248 11.06 -16.31 19.23
N GLN A 249 11.87 -16.92 20.09
CA GLN A 249 11.69 -16.87 21.54
C GLN A 249 12.78 -16.02 22.17
N SER A 250 12.39 -14.91 22.79
CA SER A 250 13.30 -14.06 23.57
C SER A 250 13.24 -14.37 25.06
N MET A 251 14.40 -14.60 25.67
CA MET A 251 14.54 -14.87 27.12
C MET A 251 14.76 -13.58 27.94
N ALA A 252 15.06 -12.47 27.28
CA ALA A 252 15.24 -11.14 27.86
C ALA A 252 14.22 -10.15 27.27
N PRO A 253 13.85 -9.08 28.00
CA PRO A 253 13.08 -7.99 27.42
C PRO A 253 13.80 -7.37 26.23
N ILE A 254 13.12 -7.24 25.09
CA ILE A 254 13.64 -6.65 23.86
C ILE A 254 12.77 -5.48 23.42
N ASP A 255 13.40 -4.44 22.86
CA ASP A 255 12.69 -3.35 22.18
C ASP A 255 12.33 -3.77 20.75
N LEU A 256 11.03 -3.93 20.49
CA LEU A 256 10.55 -4.33 19.16
C LEU A 256 10.78 -3.24 18.11
N ASN A 257 10.85 -1.97 18.51
CA ASN A 257 11.11 -0.86 17.60
C ASN A 257 12.53 -0.95 17.03
N GLU A 258 13.52 -1.20 17.90
CA GLU A 258 14.92 -1.36 17.51
C GLU A 258 15.09 -2.56 16.56
N VAL A 259 14.40 -3.68 16.83
CA VAL A 259 14.42 -4.88 15.99
C VAL A 259 13.84 -4.56 14.60
N ALA A 260 12.65 -3.97 14.54
CA ALA A 260 11.99 -3.62 13.27
C ALA A 260 12.86 -2.66 12.44
N GLU A 261 13.37 -1.60 13.05
CA GLU A 261 14.24 -0.64 12.38
C GLU A 261 15.53 -1.29 11.87
N THR A 262 16.16 -2.13 12.70
CA THR A 262 17.42 -2.79 12.34
C THR A 262 17.24 -3.74 11.17
N LEU A 263 16.16 -4.52 11.15
CA LEU A 263 15.82 -5.39 10.02
C LEU A 263 15.70 -4.61 8.72
N VAL A 264 14.86 -3.57 8.69
CA VAL A 264 14.63 -2.75 7.50
C VAL A 264 15.93 -2.06 7.05
N ARG A 265 16.70 -1.52 7.99
CA ARG A 265 17.97 -0.85 7.70
C ARG A 265 19.01 -1.82 7.12
N HIS A 266 19.06 -3.04 7.64
CA HIS A 266 19.98 -4.07 7.14
C HIS A 266 19.61 -4.48 5.71
N ILE A 267 18.33 -4.74 5.44
CA ILE A 267 17.83 -5.07 4.10
C ILE A 267 18.16 -3.95 3.12
N GLY A 268 17.82 -2.70 3.47
CA GLY A 268 18.11 -1.53 2.63
C GLY A 268 19.59 -1.38 2.32
N ARG A 269 20.47 -1.54 3.32
CA ARG A 269 21.93 -1.50 3.12
C ARG A 269 22.42 -2.58 2.17
N GLN A 270 21.94 -3.82 2.31
CA GLN A 270 22.32 -4.91 1.42
C GLN A 270 21.90 -4.62 -0.02
N ILE A 271 20.67 -4.14 -0.24
CA ILE A 271 20.18 -3.78 -1.58
C ILE A 271 21.07 -2.71 -2.20
N VAL A 272 21.35 -1.62 -1.47
CA VAL A 272 22.15 -0.49 -1.99
C VAL A 272 23.62 -0.84 -2.22
N GLN A 273 24.21 -1.69 -1.37
CA GLN A 273 25.64 -2.02 -1.44
C GLN A 273 25.96 -3.19 -2.38
N GLN A 274 25.03 -4.14 -2.53
CA GLN A 274 25.28 -5.41 -3.20
C GLN A 274 24.46 -5.58 -4.48
N SER A 275 23.62 -4.61 -4.84
CA SER A 275 22.82 -4.65 -6.06
C SER A 275 22.59 -3.26 -6.65
N ALA A 276 22.05 -3.22 -7.87
CA ALA A 276 21.52 -2.00 -8.48
C ALA A 276 19.99 -1.90 -8.30
N GLY A 277 19.41 -2.64 -7.35
CA GLY A 277 17.97 -2.72 -7.16
C GLY A 277 17.37 -1.42 -6.62
N ALA A 278 16.13 -1.12 -7.04
CA ALA A 278 15.39 0.03 -6.55
C ALA A 278 14.27 -0.38 -5.59
N ILE A 279 14.32 0.16 -4.38
CA ILE A 279 13.34 -0.10 -3.33
C ILE A 279 12.06 0.67 -3.67
N ALA A 280 10.97 -0.07 -3.90
CA ALA A 280 9.64 0.50 -3.93
C ALA A 280 9.08 0.60 -2.51
N HIS A 281 9.13 -0.50 -1.76
CA HIS A 281 9.00 -0.47 -0.31
C HIS A 281 9.59 -1.73 0.35
N VAL A 282 10.07 -1.58 1.58
CA VAL A 282 10.40 -2.66 2.51
C VAL A 282 9.73 -2.33 3.83
N LYS A 283 9.05 -3.31 4.43
CA LYS A 283 8.40 -3.18 5.74
C LYS A 283 8.78 -4.36 6.62
N ALA A 284 8.98 -4.11 7.90
CA ALA A 284 9.07 -5.15 8.91
C ALA A 284 8.06 -4.85 10.02
N SER A 285 7.22 -5.84 10.33
CA SER A 285 6.39 -5.86 11.54
C SER A 285 7.02 -6.81 12.54
N VAL A 286 7.12 -6.36 13.79
CA VAL A 286 7.59 -7.15 14.91
C VAL A 286 6.55 -7.03 16.01
N SER A 287 6.04 -8.15 16.51
CA SER A 287 4.98 -8.14 17.52
C SER A 287 5.17 -9.20 18.59
N GLY A 288 4.62 -8.93 19.77
CA GLY A 288 4.62 -9.86 20.90
C GLY A 288 3.99 -9.23 22.13
N ASP A 289 3.44 -10.05 23.02
CA ASP A 289 2.78 -9.61 24.25
C ASP A 289 1.74 -8.47 24.05
N GLY A 290 1.01 -8.52 22.92
CA GLY A 290 -0.04 -7.54 22.60
C GLY A 290 0.45 -6.17 22.11
N THR A 291 1.75 -5.98 21.89
CA THR A 291 2.30 -4.76 21.29
C THR A 291 3.00 -5.02 19.97
N HIS A 292 3.07 -3.99 19.12
CA HIS A 292 3.49 -4.10 17.72
C HIS A 292 4.39 -2.91 17.34
N ALA A 293 5.48 -3.20 16.66
CA ALA A 293 6.32 -2.22 16.00
C ALA A 293 6.30 -2.45 14.49
N VAL A 294 6.23 -1.37 13.71
CA VAL A 294 6.31 -1.44 12.24
C VAL A 294 7.31 -0.40 11.74
N ALA A 295 8.34 -0.87 11.04
CA ALA A 295 9.33 -0.02 10.38
C ALA A 295 9.21 -0.16 8.86
N ASN A 296 9.51 0.91 8.13
CA ASN A 296 9.34 1.01 6.69
C ASN A 296 10.52 1.73 6.04
N LEU A 297 10.86 1.34 4.82
CA LEU A 297 11.80 2.04 3.94
C LEU A 297 11.18 2.08 2.54
N VAL A 298 11.06 3.27 1.96
CA VAL A 298 10.29 3.48 0.72
C VAL A 298 11.12 3.96 -0.46
N ASP A 299 12.44 4.07 -0.30
CA ASP A 299 13.40 4.29 -1.39
C ASP A 299 14.82 3.94 -0.92
N ASN A 300 15.80 4.06 -1.82
CA ASN A 300 17.20 3.69 -1.58
C ASN A 300 17.98 4.67 -0.69
N PHE A 301 17.50 5.91 -0.53
CA PHE A 301 18.29 7.02 0.04
C PHE A 301 17.63 7.66 1.26
N GLY A 302 16.39 7.27 1.56
CA GLY A 302 15.59 7.75 2.67
C GLY A 302 15.95 7.03 3.96
N ASP A 303 15.50 7.64 5.05
CA ASP A 303 15.63 7.05 6.36
C ASP A 303 14.55 5.97 6.59
N VAL A 304 14.85 5.07 7.52
CA VAL A 304 13.85 4.12 8.03
C VAL A 304 12.83 4.90 8.84
N GLU A 305 11.56 4.70 8.54
CA GLU A 305 10.44 5.35 9.20
C GLU A 305 9.67 4.34 10.05
N VAL A 306 9.49 4.67 11.32
CA VAL A 306 8.62 3.91 12.22
C VAL A 306 7.17 4.35 11.98
N GLY A 307 6.35 3.42 11.50
CA GLY A 307 4.93 3.63 11.20
C GLY A 307 4.01 3.31 12.38
N LEU A 308 4.45 2.42 13.27
CA LEU A 308 3.78 2.09 14.52
C LEU A 308 4.85 1.77 15.56
N GLU A 309 4.74 2.37 16.74
CA GLU A 309 5.69 2.17 17.85
C GLU A 309 5.12 1.18 18.88
N ALA A 310 5.93 0.20 19.25
CA ALA A 310 5.62 -0.69 20.37
C ALA A 310 5.68 0.09 21.68
N GLY A 311 4.68 -0.11 22.54
CA GLY A 311 4.51 0.64 23.78
C GLY A 311 5.39 0.17 24.94
N HIS A 312 5.98 -1.01 24.84
CA HIS A 312 6.85 -1.57 25.87
C HIS A 312 7.79 -2.64 25.30
N ALA A 313 8.85 -2.94 26.04
CA ALA A 313 9.71 -4.07 25.74
C ALA A 313 8.97 -5.40 25.99
N VAL A 314 9.33 -6.42 25.22
CA VAL A 314 8.65 -7.73 25.22
C VAL A 314 9.61 -8.84 25.58
N LYS A 315 9.13 -9.80 26.39
CA LYS A 315 9.83 -11.05 26.68
C LYS A 315 8.88 -12.21 26.36
N GLY A 316 9.35 -13.19 25.60
CA GLY A 316 8.52 -14.32 25.20
C GLY A 316 8.60 -14.58 23.69
N VAL A 317 7.48 -15.04 23.15
CA VAL A 317 7.30 -15.25 21.70
C VAL A 317 7.23 -13.90 21.00
N ILE A 318 8.00 -13.77 19.92
CA ILE A 318 8.02 -12.60 19.05
C ILE A 318 7.78 -13.08 17.63
N GLU A 319 6.76 -12.51 16.99
CA GLU A 319 6.45 -12.74 15.58
C GLU A 319 7.09 -11.64 14.74
N ILE A 320 7.78 -12.04 13.67
CA ILE A 320 8.46 -11.14 12.75
C ILE A 320 7.92 -11.41 11.35
N VAL A 321 7.44 -10.35 10.69
CA VAL A 321 6.98 -10.39 9.31
C VAL A 321 7.69 -9.32 8.50
N ILE A 322 8.25 -9.70 7.36
CA ILE A 322 8.94 -8.82 6.42
C ILE A 322 8.21 -8.88 5.09
N ASN A 323 7.84 -7.72 4.55
CA ASN A 323 7.33 -7.59 3.18
C ASN A 323 8.26 -6.66 2.41
N ALA A 324 8.80 -7.13 1.29
CA ALA A 324 9.70 -6.36 0.44
C ALA A 324 9.23 -6.38 -1.01
N ARG A 325 9.20 -5.20 -1.63
CA ARG A 325 8.90 -4.95 -3.03
C ARG A 325 10.01 -4.09 -3.60
N VAL A 326 10.87 -4.72 -4.40
CA VAL A 326 12.12 -4.11 -4.88
C VAL A 326 12.29 -4.51 -6.34
N ALA A 327 12.70 -3.59 -7.20
CA ALA A 327 13.11 -3.89 -8.58
C ALA A 327 14.43 -4.69 -8.55
N LEU A 328 14.31 -5.98 -8.23
CA LEU A 328 15.40 -6.93 -8.02
C LEU A 328 14.86 -8.34 -8.26
N ASP A 329 15.75 -9.28 -8.55
CA ASP A 329 15.40 -10.69 -8.60
C ASP A 329 14.80 -11.19 -7.27
N PRO A 330 13.64 -11.88 -7.26
CA PRO A 330 12.98 -12.32 -6.03
C PRO A 330 13.83 -13.24 -5.17
N GLN A 331 14.64 -14.13 -5.75
CA GLN A 331 15.48 -15.05 -4.98
C GLN A 331 16.61 -14.29 -4.29
N THR A 332 17.22 -13.34 -5.00
CA THR A 332 18.24 -12.46 -4.42
C THR A 332 17.66 -11.58 -3.32
N LEU A 333 16.47 -11.01 -3.52
CA LEU A 333 15.77 -10.23 -2.51
C LEU A 333 15.43 -11.07 -1.28
N GLN A 334 15.00 -12.33 -1.47
CA GLN A 334 14.70 -13.24 -0.39
C GLN A 334 15.95 -13.52 0.44
N GLN A 335 17.09 -13.77 -0.21
CA GLN A 335 18.36 -13.97 0.47
C GLN A 335 18.76 -12.76 1.32
N PHE A 336 18.53 -11.53 0.83
CA PHE A 336 18.79 -10.32 1.62
C PHE A 336 17.88 -10.23 2.85
N CYS A 337 16.60 -10.55 2.71
CA CYS A 337 15.66 -10.58 3.84
C CYS A 337 16.06 -11.63 4.88
N GLU A 338 16.42 -12.84 4.44
CA GLU A 338 16.87 -13.94 5.31
C GLU A 338 18.19 -13.59 6.01
N ASN A 339 19.16 -13.00 5.30
CA ASN A 339 20.43 -12.60 5.88
C ASN A 339 20.25 -11.51 6.95
N ALA A 340 19.38 -10.53 6.70
CA ALA A 340 19.06 -9.49 7.68
C ALA A 340 18.42 -10.09 8.94
N LEU A 341 17.46 -11.01 8.76
CA LEU A 341 16.84 -11.72 9.88
C LEU A 341 17.85 -12.55 10.67
N GLN A 342 18.70 -13.32 9.98
CA GLN A 342 19.74 -14.13 10.62
C GLN A 342 20.76 -13.27 11.36
N GLY A 343 21.14 -12.11 10.81
CA GLY A 343 22.01 -11.15 11.49
C GLY A 343 21.41 -10.65 12.80
N VAL A 344 20.16 -10.19 12.76
CA VAL A 344 19.47 -9.72 13.98
C VAL A 344 19.28 -10.86 14.98
N ALA A 345 18.89 -12.05 14.54
CA ALA A 345 18.75 -13.20 15.43
C ALA A 345 20.08 -13.62 16.05
N ALA A 346 21.20 -13.55 15.31
CA ALA A 346 22.53 -13.83 15.85
C ALA A 346 22.93 -12.81 16.93
N ASP A 347 22.69 -11.52 16.69
CA ASP A 347 22.97 -10.44 17.64
C ASP A 347 22.14 -10.59 18.93
N GLN A 348 20.90 -11.07 18.82
CA GLN A 348 20.00 -11.29 19.95
C GLN A 348 20.08 -12.69 20.57
N GLY A 349 20.87 -13.60 19.99
CA GLY A 349 20.99 -15.00 20.43
C GLY A 349 19.70 -15.82 20.25
N TRP A 350 18.87 -15.49 19.26
CA TRP A 350 17.63 -16.20 18.98
C TRP A 350 17.86 -17.43 18.08
N PRO A 351 17.45 -18.64 18.51
CA PRO A 351 17.43 -19.79 17.62
C PRO A 351 16.27 -19.63 16.62
N ILE A 352 16.57 -19.55 15.33
CA ILE A 352 15.54 -19.59 14.29
C ILE A 352 15.26 -21.05 13.94
N GLU A 353 14.08 -21.54 14.33
CA GLU A 353 13.66 -22.92 14.04
C GLU A 353 13.13 -23.08 12.61
N SER A 354 12.41 -22.07 12.11
CA SER A 354 11.86 -22.07 10.75
C SER A 354 11.66 -20.65 10.23
N ILE A 355 11.83 -20.50 8.92
CA ILE A 355 11.53 -19.28 8.17
C ILE A 355 10.54 -19.68 7.09
N ASN A 356 9.34 -19.12 7.11
CA ASN A 356 8.40 -19.23 6.01
C ASN A 356 8.64 -18.06 5.07
N ALA A 357 9.45 -18.27 4.04
CA ALA A 357 9.73 -17.27 3.03
C ALA A 357 9.08 -17.66 1.69
N ARG A 358 8.45 -16.68 1.06
CA ARG A 358 7.90 -16.80 -0.29
C ARG A 358 8.44 -15.65 -1.12
N SER A 359 8.99 -15.98 -2.28
CA SER A 359 9.39 -14.99 -3.28
C SER A 359 8.71 -15.27 -4.61
N LEU A 360 8.27 -14.20 -5.29
CA LEU A 360 7.55 -14.31 -6.55
C LEU A 360 7.75 -13.07 -7.44
N ARG A 361 7.40 -13.24 -8.71
CA ARG A 361 7.06 -12.15 -9.63
C ARG A 361 5.56 -12.22 -9.87
N PRO A 362 4.83 -11.10 -9.85
CA PRO A 362 3.43 -11.08 -10.21
C PRO A 362 3.22 -11.68 -11.59
N GLY A 363 2.15 -12.46 -11.74
CA GLY A 363 1.72 -12.95 -13.04
C GLY A 363 1.04 -11.85 -13.85
N ARG A 364 0.72 -12.15 -15.11
CA ARG A 364 -0.08 -11.24 -15.95
C ARG A 364 -1.46 -11.00 -15.31
N PRO A 365 -1.91 -9.75 -15.19
CA PRO A 365 -3.27 -9.42 -14.79
C PRO A 365 -4.31 -10.07 -15.69
N THR A 366 -5.23 -10.81 -15.07
CA THR A 366 -6.38 -11.43 -15.75
C THR A 366 -7.65 -11.08 -14.98
N PRO A 367 -8.19 -9.86 -15.19
CA PRO A 367 -9.32 -9.40 -14.39
C PRO A 367 -10.55 -10.29 -14.53
N THR A 368 -11.24 -10.55 -13.41
CA THR A 368 -12.53 -11.27 -13.38
C THR A 368 -13.59 -10.53 -14.20
N HIS A 369 -13.60 -9.20 -14.05
CA HIS A 369 -14.46 -8.30 -14.78
C HIS A 369 -13.63 -7.16 -15.37
N ARG A 370 -13.98 -6.71 -16.57
CA ARG A 370 -13.41 -5.53 -17.19
C ARG A 370 -14.42 -4.87 -18.11
N VAL A 371 -14.85 -3.67 -17.75
CA VAL A 371 -15.72 -2.84 -18.59
C VAL A 371 -14.86 -2.17 -19.67
N THR A 372 -15.21 -2.37 -20.93
CA THR A 372 -14.47 -1.79 -22.08
C THR A 372 -15.26 -0.71 -22.81
N GLN A 373 -16.54 -0.52 -22.46
CA GLN A 373 -17.41 0.53 -22.98
C GLN A 373 -18.31 1.02 -21.84
N ALA A 374 -18.36 2.33 -21.64
CA ALA A 374 -19.16 2.99 -20.58
C ALA A 374 -20.64 3.09 -20.95
#